data_AF-A0A7S0C6Y7-F1
#
_entry.id   AF-A0A7S0C6Y7-F1
#
_cell.length_a   1.000
_cell.length_b   1.000
_cell.length_c   1.000
_cell.angle_alpha   90.00
_cell.angle_beta   90.00
_cell.angle_gamma   90.00
#
_symmetry.space_group_name_H-M   'P 1'
#
loop_
_entity.id
_entity.type
_entity.pdbx_description
1 polymer ?
#
loop_
_entity_poly.entity_id
_entity_poly.type
_entity_poly.pdbx_seq_one_letter_code
_entity_poly.pdbx_strand_id
1 'polypeptide(L)'
;RIHRKAYQSQKGQWMTPVELFRPHYSKAFARFIASEFLNTQRLNNNATICHNSFHIVELGGGRGTNASIILSKLREWYPDLYSKLRYTIVDASPSLHELQQQVMIDSGHDHVECLHADLLDVATGE
;
A
#
# COMPACT_ATOMS: atom_id res chain seq x y z
N ARG A 1 1.23 14.01 23.75
CA ARG A 1 2.13 13.18 24.62
C ARG A 1 2.61 11.90 23.91
N ILE A 2 1.75 11.22 23.15
CA ILE A 2 2.07 10.00 22.38
C ILE A 2 3.15 10.17 21.30
N HIS A 3 3.04 11.15 20.39
CA HIS A 3 4.03 11.37 19.32
C HIS A 3 5.43 11.72 19.83
N ARG A 4 5.53 12.41 20.98
CA ARG A 4 6.82 12.74 21.61
C ARG A 4 7.59 11.49 22.04
N LYS A 5 6.90 10.47 22.57
CA LYS A 5 7.53 9.20 22.95
C LYS A 5 8.02 8.43 21.73
N ALA A 6 7.20 8.33 20.68
CA ALA A 6 7.56 7.65 19.43
C ALA A 6 8.81 8.27 18.77
N TYR A 7 8.87 9.61 18.72
CA TYR A 7 10.02 10.34 18.19
C TYR A 7 11.30 10.14 19.03
N GLN A 8 11.15 10.07 20.36
CA GLN A 8 12.29 9.85 21.26
C GLN A 8 12.84 8.42 21.20
N SER A 9 11.99 7.41 20.95
CA SER A 9 12.42 6.02 20.78
C SER A 9 13.13 5.74 19.46
N GLN A 10 12.96 6.60 18.45
CA GLN A 10 13.56 6.47 17.12
C GLN A 10 14.54 7.62 16.83
N LYS A 11 15.28 8.07 17.86
CA LYS A 11 16.28 9.15 17.72
C LYS A 11 17.22 8.88 16.55
N GLY A 12 17.26 9.80 15.58
CA GLY A 12 18.10 9.70 14.38
C GLY A 12 17.41 9.12 13.14
N GLN A 13 16.19 8.61 13.25
CA GLN A 13 15.36 8.20 12.12
C GLN A 13 14.23 9.21 11.93
N TRP A 14 14.17 9.82 10.74
CA TRP A 14 13.03 10.65 10.35
C TRP A 14 11.81 9.75 10.15
N MET A 15 10.79 9.89 10.99
CA MET A 15 9.55 9.13 10.83
C MET A 15 8.78 9.61 9.60
N THR A 16 8.33 8.67 8.77
CA THR A 16 7.47 8.99 7.63
C THR A 16 6.10 9.48 8.11
N PRO A 17 5.32 10.21 7.28
CA PRO A 17 3.95 10.57 7.61
C PRO A 17 3.06 9.37 7.96
N VAL A 18 3.29 8.22 7.30
CA VAL A 18 2.60 6.96 7.57
C VAL A 18 2.78 6.55 9.03
N GLU A 19 4.02 6.57 9.54
CA GLU A 19 4.33 6.17 10.92
C GLU A 19 3.90 7.24 11.93
N LEU A 20 4.08 8.52 11.61
CA LEU A 20 3.75 9.61 12.53
C LEU A 20 2.25 9.75 12.78
N PHE A 21 1.44 9.57 11.73
CA PHE A 21 0.00 9.77 11.74
C PHE A 21 -0.80 8.46 11.64
N ARG A 22 -0.16 7.32 11.95
CA ARG A 22 -0.83 6.02 11.98
C ARG A 22 -2.04 6.01 12.93
N PRO A 23 -3.20 5.45 12.54
CA PRO A 23 -3.52 4.87 11.24
C PRO A 23 -4.20 5.87 10.27
N HIS A 24 -4.33 7.14 10.65
CA HIS A 24 -5.17 8.12 9.96
C HIS A 24 -4.68 8.47 8.55
N TYR A 25 -3.36 8.55 8.35
CA TYR A 25 -2.79 8.80 7.02
C TYR A 25 -3.20 7.72 6.02
N SER A 26 -2.94 6.45 6.33
CA SER A 26 -3.30 5.31 5.49
C SER A 26 -4.81 5.13 5.33
N LYS A 27 -5.61 5.47 6.36
CA LYS A 27 -7.08 5.49 6.26
C LYS A 27 -7.59 6.53 5.25
N ALA A 28 -6.92 7.68 5.14
CA ALA A 28 -7.28 8.68 4.14
C ALA A 28 -7.00 8.16 2.72
N PHE A 29 -5.86 7.50 2.52
CA PHE A 29 -5.54 6.83 1.25
C PHE A 29 -6.55 5.73 0.90
N ALA A 30 -6.97 4.90 1.84
CA ALA A 30 -7.98 3.87 1.59
C ALA A 30 -9.31 4.48 1.06
N ARG A 31 -9.73 5.61 1.62
CA ARG A 31 -10.94 6.33 1.14
C ARG A 31 -10.73 6.94 -0.24
N PHE A 32 -9.56 7.53 -0.47
CA PHE A 32 -9.20 8.08 -1.78
C PHE A 32 -9.21 6.98 -2.85
N ILE A 33 -8.55 5.85 -2.60
CA ILE A 33 -8.53 4.67 -3.48
C ILE A 33 -9.95 4.20 -3.80
N ALA A 34 -10.83 4.08 -2.80
CA ALA A 34 -12.20 3.66 -3.01
C ALA A 34 -13.00 4.66 -3.88
N SER A 35 -12.80 5.96 -3.67
CA SER A 35 -13.40 7.01 -4.50
C SER A 35 -12.94 6.90 -5.96
N GLU A 36 -11.64 6.73 -6.19
CA GLU A 36 -11.08 6.60 -7.55
C GLU A 36 -11.56 5.34 -8.27
N PHE A 37 -11.68 4.23 -7.55
CA PHE A 37 -12.26 3.00 -8.10
C PHE A 37 -13.70 3.23 -8.57
N LEU A 38 -14.55 3.83 -7.73
CA LEU A 38 -15.95 4.11 -8.09
C LEU A 38 -16.07 5.11 -9.26
N ASN A 39 -15.22 6.12 -9.29
CA ASN A 39 -15.14 7.08 -10.40
C ASN A 39 -14.80 6.39 -11.72
N THR A 40 -13.80 5.50 -11.69
CA THR A 40 -13.37 4.71 -12.86
C THR A 40 -14.51 3.82 -13.36
N GLN A 41 -15.20 3.11 -12.46
CA GLN A 41 -16.35 2.29 -12.83
C GLN A 41 -17.46 3.13 -13.48
N ARG A 42 -17.78 4.31 -12.93
CA ARG A 42 -18.80 5.20 -13.48
C ARG A 42 -18.48 5.69 -14.89
N LEU A 43 -17.22 6.04 -15.15
CA LEU A 43 -16.78 6.53 -16.46
C LEU A 43 -16.77 5.42 -17.52
N ASN A 44 -16.62 4.16 -17.10
CA ASN A 44 -16.51 3.00 -18.00
C ASN A 44 -17.88 2.35 -18.34
N ASN A 45 -19.00 2.93 -17.89
CA ASN A 45 -20.38 2.41 -18.03
C ASN A 45 -20.91 2.25 -19.49
N ASN A 46 -20.08 2.46 -20.53
CA ASN A 46 -20.44 2.27 -21.93
C ASN A 46 -19.52 1.31 -22.71
N ALA A 47 -18.59 0.64 -22.05
CA ALA A 47 -17.72 -0.33 -22.70
C ALA A 47 -17.87 -1.68 -22.03
N THR A 48 -18.08 -2.71 -22.85
CA THR A 48 -17.96 -4.13 -22.56
C THR A 48 -16.55 -4.45 -22.06
N ILE A 49 -16.18 -3.97 -20.87
CA ILE A 49 -14.91 -4.25 -20.21
C ILE A 49 -15.24 -4.98 -18.92
N CYS A 50 -15.66 -6.21 -19.14
CA CYS A 50 -15.43 -7.32 -18.24
C CYS A 50 -13.94 -7.33 -17.82
N HIS A 51 -13.68 -7.29 -16.51
CA HIS A 51 -12.37 -7.57 -15.88
C HIS A 51 -11.27 -6.50 -15.92
N ASN A 52 -11.57 -5.21 -15.76
CA ASN A 52 -10.49 -4.28 -15.37
C ASN A 52 -10.10 -4.51 -13.91
N SER A 53 -9.05 -5.31 -13.70
CA SER A 53 -8.36 -5.41 -12.42
C SER A 53 -7.86 -4.02 -11.99
N PHE A 54 -8.23 -3.58 -10.79
CA PHE A 54 -7.68 -2.34 -10.24
C PHE A 54 -6.34 -2.68 -9.59
N HIS A 55 -5.24 -2.12 -10.10
CA HIS A 55 -3.88 -2.44 -9.63
C HIS A 55 -3.26 -1.21 -8.98
N ILE A 56 -2.86 -1.35 -7.73
CA ILE A 56 -2.09 -0.35 -6.99
C ILE A 56 -0.63 -0.80 -6.94
N VAL A 57 0.27 0.11 -7.30
CA VAL A 57 1.71 -0.08 -7.15
C VAL A 57 2.22 0.95 -6.14
N GLU A 58 2.81 0.47 -5.05
CA GLU A 58 3.47 1.30 -4.03
C GLU A 58 4.98 1.22 -4.23
N LEU A 59 5.58 2.35 -4.63
CA LEU A 59 7.03 2.48 -4.77
C LEU A 59 7.62 2.92 -3.44
N GLY A 60 8.59 2.15 -2.92
CA GLY A 60 9.20 2.39 -1.61
C GLY A 60 8.22 2.14 -0.46
N GLY A 61 7.70 0.91 -0.36
CA GLY A 61 6.73 0.52 0.67
C GLY A 61 7.24 0.60 2.11
N GLY A 62 8.54 0.82 2.30
CA GLY A 62 9.12 1.03 3.62
C GLY A 62 8.90 -0.19 4.50
N ARG A 63 8.26 -0.02 5.66
CA ARG A 63 7.98 -1.14 6.58
C ARG A 63 6.74 -1.95 6.20
N GLY A 64 6.07 -1.64 5.09
CA GLY A 64 4.77 -2.24 4.70
C GLY A 64 3.59 -1.74 5.54
N THR A 65 3.81 -0.80 6.47
CA THR A 65 2.76 -0.26 7.35
C THR A 65 1.62 0.38 6.57
N ASN A 66 1.93 1.11 5.49
CA ASN A 66 0.93 1.80 4.71
C ASN A 66 0.02 0.80 3.96
N ALA A 67 0.62 -0.08 3.16
CA ALA A 67 -0.05 -1.19 2.49
C ALA A 67 -0.95 -1.99 3.45
N SER A 68 -0.41 -2.46 4.57
CA SER A 68 -1.17 -3.26 5.56
C SER A 68 -2.43 -2.55 6.04
N ILE A 69 -2.31 -1.26 6.40
CA ILE A 69 -3.47 -0.48 6.88
C ILE A 69 -4.45 -0.17 5.74
N ILE A 70 -3.95 0.23 4.57
CA ILE A 70 -4.81 0.49 3.40
C ILE A 70 -5.63 -0.76 3.09
N LEU A 71 -4.97 -1.90 2.89
CA LEU A 71 -5.60 -3.15 2.51
C LEU A 71 -6.56 -3.65 3.59
N SER A 72 -6.19 -3.54 4.87
CA SER A 72 -7.08 -3.92 5.97
C SER A 72 -8.35 -3.06 6.00
N LYS A 73 -8.23 -1.75 5.71
CA LYS A 73 -9.36 -0.83 5.68
C LYS A 73 -10.20 -0.95 4.41
N LEU A 74 -9.60 -1.26 3.28
CA LEU A 74 -10.34 -1.62 2.07
C LEU A 74 -11.12 -2.92 2.27
N ARG A 75 -10.53 -3.94 2.91
CA ARG A 75 -11.23 -5.19 3.26
C ARG A 75 -12.44 -4.94 4.17
N GLU A 76 -12.30 -4.04 5.15
CA GLU A 76 -13.35 -3.69 6.11
C GLU A 76 -14.46 -2.81 5.50
N TRP A 77 -14.08 -1.76 4.77
CA TRP A 77 -15.03 -0.72 4.33
C TRP A 77 -15.57 -0.94 2.91
N TYR A 78 -14.79 -1.60 2.06
CA TYR A 78 -15.08 -1.75 0.63
C TYR A 78 -14.70 -3.17 0.15
N PRO A 79 -15.31 -4.24 0.70
CA PRO A 79 -14.93 -5.63 0.40
C PRO A 79 -15.02 -5.99 -1.08
N ASP A 80 -15.97 -5.41 -1.82
CA ASP A 80 -16.13 -5.62 -3.27
C ASP A 80 -14.98 -5.04 -4.10
N LEU A 81 -14.36 -3.96 -3.63
CA LEU A 81 -13.16 -3.37 -4.23
C LEU A 81 -11.96 -4.24 -3.87
N TYR A 82 -11.81 -4.55 -2.58
CA TYR A 82 -10.69 -5.35 -2.08
C TYR A 82 -10.57 -6.70 -2.80
N SER A 83 -11.69 -7.39 -3.08
CA SER A 83 -11.67 -8.67 -3.81
C SER A 83 -11.21 -8.57 -5.27
N LYS A 84 -11.21 -7.38 -5.87
CA LYS A 84 -10.79 -7.11 -7.26
C LYS A 84 -9.44 -6.40 -7.34
N LEU A 85 -8.87 -6.05 -6.20
CA LEU A 85 -7.64 -5.28 -6.09
C LEU A 85 -6.42 -6.18 -6.25
N ARG A 86 -5.51 -5.77 -7.13
CA ARG A 86 -4.11 -6.23 -7.11
C ARG A 86 -3.26 -5.17 -6.44
N TYR A 87 -2.32 -5.59 -5.61
CA TYR A 87 -1.41 -4.67 -4.91
C TYR A 87 0.02 -5.18 -5.05
N THR A 88 0.91 -4.31 -5.52
CA THR A 88 2.34 -4.61 -5.64
C THR A 88 3.15 -3.55 -4.90
N ILE A 89 4.07 -3.99 -4.04
CA ILE A 89 5.08 -3.13 -3.41
C ILE A 89 6.37 -3.33 -4.19
N VAL A 90 7.02 -2.25 -4.61
CA VAL A 90 8.34 -2.28 -5.25
C VAL A 90 9.31 -1.54 -4.34
N ASP A 91 10.37 -2.22 -3.91
CA ASP A 91 11.38 -1.64 -3.02
C ASP A 91 12.78 -2.13 -3.42
N ALA A 92 13.79 -1.27 -3.32
CA ALA A 92 15.18 -1.61 -3.64
C ALA A 92 15.91 -2.22 -2.44
N SER A 93 15.38 -2.08 -1.23
CA SER A 93 16.02 -2.54 0.00
C SER A 93 15.70 -4.02 0.30
N PRO A 94 16.71 -4.92 0.32
CA PRO A 94 16.47 -6.33 0.62
C PRO A 94 15.90 -6.57 2.02
N SER A 95 16.38 -5.82 3.02
CA SER A 95 15.93 -5.96 4.40
C SER A 95 14.49 -5.46 4.63
N LEU A 96 14.05 -4.46 3.85
CA LEU A 96 12.66 -4.02 3.88
C LEU A 96 11.75 -4.97 3.12
N HIS A 97 12.23 -5.59 2.03
CA HIS A 97 11.47 -6.56 1.26
C HIS A 97 11.01 -7.76 2.12
N GLU A 98 11.92 -8.37 2.88
CA GLU A 98 11.58 -9.47 3.80
C GLU A 98 10.57 -9.02 4.86
N LEU A 99 10.77 -7.83 5.43
CA LEU A 99 9.85 -7.25 6.41
C LEU A 99 8.46 -7.01 5.83
N GLN A 100 8.38 -6.49 4.61
CA GLN A 100 7.11 -6.23 3.92
C GLN A 100 6.32 -7.53 3.71
N GLN A 101 6.98 -8.59 3.22
CA GLN A 101 6.36 -9.91 3.07
C GLN A 101 5.79 -10.42 4.39
N GLN A 102 6.58 -10.37 5.47
CA GLN A 102 6.11 -10.80 6.78
C GLN A 102 4.91 -9.98 7.27
N VAL A 103 4.96 -8.66 7.12
CA VAL A 103 3.86 -7.77 7.52
C VAL A 103 2.58 -8.06 6.71
N MET A 104 2.70 -8.39 5.42
CA MET A 104 1.55 -8.78 4.59
C MET A 104 0.95 -10.11 5.07
N ILE A 105 1.78 -11.13 5.33
CA ILE A 105 1.34 -12.42 5.86
C ILE A 105 0.64 -12.25 7.22
N ASP A 106 1.27 -11.54 8.16
CA ASP A 106 0.74 -11.31 9.51
C ASP A 106 -0.58 -10.52 9.49
N SER A 107 -0.75 -9.65 8.49
CA SER A 107 -1.99 -8.88 8.29
C SER A 107 -3.05 -9.65 7.48
N GLY A 108 -2.77 -10.88 7.04
CA GLY A 108 -3.67 -11.69 6.21
C GLY A 108 -3.87 -11.14 4.80
N HIS A 109 -2.80 -10.62 4.20
CA HIS A 109 -2.72 -10.03 2.86
C HIS A 109 -1.66 -10.75 1.99
N ASP A 110 -1.63 -12.08 2.03
CA ASP A 110 -0.68 -12.96 1.30
C ASP A 110 -0.71 -12.86 -0.24
N HIS A 111 -1.78 -12.29 -0.81
CA HIS A 111 -1.92 -12.00 -2.25
C HIS A 111 -1.21 -10.71 -2.69
N VAL A 112 -0.57 -9.98 -1.78
CA VAL A 112 0.23 -8.79 -2.11
C VAL A 112 1.57 -9.24 -2.67
N GLU A 113 1.93 -8.69 -3.83
CA GLU A 113 3.22 -8.95 -4.45
C GLU A 113 4.25 -7.97 -3.90
N CYS A 114 5.31 -8.47 -3.26
CA CYS A 114 6.48 -7.66 -2.93
C CYS A 114 7.55 -7.96 -3.98
N LEU A 115 8.03 -6.93 -4.68
CA LEU A 115 9.09 -7.00 -5.67
C LEU A 115 10.34 -6.30 -5.13
N HIS A 116 11.46 -7.02 -5.13
CA HIS A 116 12.77 -6.44 -4.88
C HIS A 116 13.34 -5.99 -6.22
N ALA A 117 13.34 -4.68 -6.46
CA ALA A 117 13.85 -4.10 -7.70
C ALA A 117 14.46 -2.74 -7.41
N ASP A 118 15.64 -2.47 -7.98
CA ASP A 118 16.16 -1.11 -8.05
C ASP A 118 15.46 -0.39 -9.21
N LEU A 119 14.86 0.76 -8.92
CA LEU A 119 14.16 1.52 -9.94
C LEU A 119 15.12 2.12 -10.97
N LEU A 120 16.40 2.27 -10.62
CA LEU A 120 17.44 2.66 -11.57
C LEU A 120 17.67 1.57 -12.61
N ASP A 121 17.80 0.31 -12.19
CA ASP A 121 17.97 -0.85 -13.08
C ASP A 121 16.77 -0.97 -14.03
N VAL A 122 15.55 -0.79 -13.50
CA VAL A 122 14.31 -0.78 -14.31
C VAL A 122 14.32 0.38 -15.33
N ALA A 123 14.80 1.56 -14.95
CA ALA A 123 14.83 2.73 -15.82
C ALA A 123 15.90 2.62 -16.91
N THR A 124 17.00 1.90 -16.66
CA THR A 124 18.07 1.64 -17.62
C THR A 124 17.81 0.42 -18.50
N GLY A 125 16.82 -0.40 -18.16
CA GLY A 125 16.43 -1.59 -18.92
C GLY A 125 17.37 -2.78 -18.67
N GLU A 126 17.99 -2.82 -17.49
CA GLU A 126 18.85 -3.92 -17.02
C GLU A 126 18.06 -5.05 -16.35
#